data_AF-A0AAU4Y3I4-F1
#
_entry.id   AF-A0AAU4Y3I4-F1
#
_cell.length_a   1.000
_cell.length_b   1.000
_cell.length_c   1.000
_cell.angle_alpha   90.00
_cell.angle_beta   90.00
_cell.angle_gamma   90.00
#
_symmetry.space_group_name_H-M   'P 1'
#
loop_
_entity.id
_entity.type
_entity.pdbx_description
1 polymer ?
#
loop_
_entity_poly.entity_id
_entity_poly.type
_entity_poly.pdbx_seq_one_letter_code
_entity_poly.pdbx_strand_id
1 'polypeptide(L)'
;MRKPPTSTSRTPRLRTGLVAVAVAAVAGATLAGSPASASSGAARATDTTQFKGVNWADPRDNFADDLLQLSGLSTTDTYRQTYTKASRIIAAFRANLGANTVRLPINPYTVNGAYWKSYRGVIDAASDQGFKVIVSYWEGTGARKDGYIDDTATYWPMWNTVVKAYKNDERVYFEPMNEPHGYTDTEWADIAAKWLSTYAKVPRNRVFVSGAGYNDHVTTVCADPRLKGTYLSLHHYGFWKDYATYDQWVADLKVRIGDCANRTVADEFGAPMTTGLNYNVKTPDNNFVNYVQAVTDTFRELKMGSVYWPGLRTDDTYSVQTLTGTTARPWLATTNQSGADRLAWAWGRGKPVKG
;
A
#
# COMPACT_ATOMS: atom_id res chain seq x y z
N MET A 1 13.75 -7.91 77.98
CA MET A 1 13.32 -7.61 79.37
C MET A 1 12.37 -6.40 79.36
N ARG A 2 11.92 -5.89 80.51
CA ARG A 2 10.91 -4.82 80.72
C ARG A 2 11.35 -3.47 80.06
N LYS A 3 10.54 -2.51 79.55
CA LYS A 3 9.23 -1.86 79.92
C LYS A 3 9.28 -0.99 81.22
N PRO A 4 8.46 0.09 81.36
CA PRO A 4 8.14 1.24 80.49
C PRO A 4 8.49 2.59 81.23
N PRO A 5 7.80 3.77 81.16
CA PRO A 5 6.34 4.10 81.13
C PRO A 5 5.88 4.80 79.80
N THR A 6 4.62 5.12 79.44
CA THR A 6 3.21 5.04 79.96
C THR A 6 2.51 6.26 80.60
N SER A 7 1.88 7.09 79.76
CA SER A 7 0.69 7.97 80.01
C SER A 7 0.04 8.27 78.64
N THR A 8 -1.27 8.36 78.31
CA THR A 8 -2.61 8.45 78.99
C THR A 8 -3.01 9.87 79.43
N SER A 9 -4.26 10.37 79.27
CA SER A 9 -5.53 9.89 78.65
C SER A 9 -6.28 11.09 77.97
N ARG A 10 -7.57 11.13 77.54
CA ARG A 10 -8.83 10.37 77.79
C ARG A 10 -9.87 10.65 76.66
N THR A 11 -11.11 10.12 76.78
CA THR A 11 -12.30 10.38 75.90
C THR A 11 -13.58 10.50 76.75
N PRO A 12 -14.72 11.03 76.26
CA PRO A 12 -15.90 10.16 75.97
C PRO A 12 -16.89 10.68 74.85
N ARG A 13 -17.54 9.82 74.02
CA ARG A 13 -18.98 9.34 74.05
C ARG A 13 -20.06 10.37 73.59
N LEU A 14 -21.28 10.05 73.08
CA LEU A 14 -22.00 8.79 72.70
C LEU A 14 -23.27 9.05 71.81
N ARG A 15 -23.55 8.15 70.85
CA ARG A 15 -24.85 7.49 70.45
C ARG A 15 -26.17 8.21 70.01
N THR A 16 -26.69 7.68 68.88
CA THR A 16 -28.11 7.30 68.51
C THR A 16 -29.28 8.29 68.39
N GLY A 17 -30.05 8.14 67.30
CA GLY A 17 -31.45 8.57 67.09
C GLY A 17 -32.02 7.93 65.80
N LEU A 18 -33.34 7.70 65.72
CA LEU A 18 -34.05 7.00 64.61
C LEU A 18 -35.49 7.54 64.45
N VAL A 19 -36.16 7.20 63.33
CA VAL A 19 -37.61 7.45 63.01
C VAL A 19 -37.98 8.91 62.63
N ALA A 20 -38.86 9.24 61.67
CA ALA A 20 -39.29 8.60 60.39
C ALA A 20 -40.13 9.58 59.52
N VAL A 21 -40.19 9.32 58.20
CA VAL A 21 -41.23 9.65 57.19
C VAL A 21 -41.93 11.04 57.19
N ALA A 22 -41.76 11.77 56.07
CA ALA A 22 -42.80 12.58 55.42
C ALA A 22 -42.55 12.64 53.90
N VAL A 23 -43.58 12.87 53.09
CA VAL A 23 -43.51 12.84 51.60
C VAL A 23 -43.54 14.24 51.00
N ALA A 24 -42.64 14.53 50.07
CA ALA A 24 -42.79 15.59 49.07
C ALA A 24 -42.07 15.19 47.77
N ALA A 25 -42.78 15.19 46.64
CA ALA A 25 -42.20 14.86 45.33
C ALA A 25 -41.80 16.15 44.58
N VAL A 26 -40.54 16.22 44.13
CA VAL A 26 -40.08 17.19 43.14
C VAL A 26 -39.22 16.45 42.12
N ALA A 27 -39.55 16.57 40.84
CA ALA A 27 -38.81 15.92 39.77
C ALA A 27 -37.49 16.67 39.51
N GLY A 28 -36.37 16.07 39.91
CA GLY A 28 -35.01 16.53 39.60
C GLY A 28 -34.25 15.45 38.85
N ALA A 29 -34.10 15.59 37.54
CA ALA A 29 -33.39 14.62 36.71
C ALA A 29 -31.87 14.71 36.96
N THR A 30 -31.37 13.93 37.91
CA THR A 30 -29.94 13.78 38.16
C THR A 30 -29.32 12.97 37.02
N LEU A 31 -28.51 13.64 36.20
CA LEU A 31 -27.69 13.01 35.17
C LEU A 31 -26.63 12.13 35.83
N ALA A 32 -26.97 10.86 36.06
CA ALA A 32 -26.01 9.83 36.43
C ALA A 32 -24.97 9.70 35.31
N GLY A 33 -23.77 10.20 35.56
CA GLY A 33 -22.68 10.17 34.59
C GLY A 33 -22.27 8.73 34.28
N SER A 34 -22.80 8.18 33.18
CA SER A 34 -22.31 6.93 32.62
C SER A 34 -20.79 7.03 32.41
N PRO A 35 -19.99 6.01 32.77
CA PRO A 35 -18.59 6.00 32.41
C PRO A 35 -18.50 6.12 30.89
N ALA A 36 -17.73 7.09 30.40
CA ALA A 36 -17.58 7.29 28.97
C ALA A 36 -16.95 6.03 28.36
N SER A 37 -17.77 5.23 27.67
CA SER A 37 -17.29 4.12 26.85
C SER A 37 -16.23 4.68 25.91
N ALA A 38 -14.97 4.34 26.15
CA ALA A 38 -13.88 4.73 25.28
C ALA A 38 -14.23 4.26 23.87
N SER A 39 -14.54 5.19 22.98
CA SER A 39 -14.93 4.87 21.62
C SER A 39 -13.75 4.17 20.97
N SER A 40 -13.89 2.86 20.79
CA SER A 40 -12.96 2.06 20.01
C SER A 40 -12.92 2.69 18.63
N GLY A 41 -11.83 3.41 18.36
CA GLY A 41 -11.78 4.41 17.29
C GLY A 41 -12.18 3.77 15.97
N ALA A 42 -13.41 4.05 15.52
CA ALA A 42 -14.00 3.38 14.37
C ALA A 42 -13.06 3.57 13.20
N ALA A 43 -12.43 2.46 12.77
CA ALA A 43 -11.22 2.51 11.96
C ALA A 43 -11.45 3.42 10.75
N ARG A 44 -10.82 4.61 10.79
CA ARG A 44 -11.13 5.70 9.87
C ARG A 44 -10.98 5.17 8.47
N ALA A 45 -12.08 5.21 7.70
CA ALA A 45 -12.16 4.58 6.40
C ALA A 45 -10.90 4.93 5.59
N THR A 46 -10.21 3.89 5.14
CA THR A 46 -8.96 3.95 4.41
C THR A 46 -9.20 4.68 3.10
N ASP A 47 -8.92 5.99 3.07
CA ASP A 47 -9.05 6.78 1.84
C ASP A 47 -8.03 6.29 0.81
N THR A 48 -8.44 5.38 -0.06
CA THR A 48 -7.58 4.81 -1.10
C THR A 48 -7.28 5.83 -2.19
N THR A 49 -8.15 6.84 -2.41
CA THR A 49 -7.94 7.89 -3.43
C THR A 49 -6.68 8.72 -3.22
N GLN A 50 -6.06 8.64 -2.04
CA GLN A 50 -4.77 9.28 -1.75
C GLN A 50 -3.59 8.68 -2.53
N PHE A 51 -3.71 7.46 -3.08
CA PHE A 51 -2.65 6.78 -3.84
C PHE A 51 -2.85 6.99 -5.34
N LYS A 52 -1.91 7.72 -5.96
CA LYS A 52 -1.93 8.14 -7.37
C LYS A 52 -0.54 7.88 -7.92
N GLY A 53 -0.26 6.62 -8.27
CA GLY A 53 1.10 6.11 -8.28
C GLY A 53 1.58 5.42 -9.54
N VAL A 54 2.85 5.03 -9.48
CA VAL A 54 3.48 4.14 -10.45
C VAL A 54 4.45 3.17 -9.78
N ASN A 55 4.63 2.00 -10.38
CA ASN A 55 5.71 1.07 -10.04
C ASN A 55 7.02 1.55 -10.71
N TRP A 56 8.15 1.45 -10.03
CA TRP A 56 9.48 1.69 -10.60
C TRP A 56 10.32 0.43 -10.41
N ALA A 57 10.68 -0.20 -11.53
CA ALA A 57 11.14 -1.59 -11.56
C ALA A 57 12.59 -1.75 -12.07
N ASP A 58 13.18 -2.91 -11.76
CA ASP A 58 14.40 -3.39 -12.39
C ASP A 58 14.11 -3.69 -13.89
N PRO A 59 14.96 -3.26 -14.84
CA PRO A 59 14.76 -3.58 -16.26
C PRO A 59 14.64 -5.08 -16.52
N ARG A 60 15.34 -5.93 -15.73
CA ARG A 60 15.41 -7.39 -15.90
C ARG A 60 14.13 -8.14 -15.48
N ASP A 61 13.13 -7.43 -14.95
CA ASP A 61 12.07 -7.93 -14.05
C ASP A 61 12.49 -7.88 -12.57
N ASN A 62 11.52 -7.73 -11.68
CA ASN A 62 11.70 -7.66 -10.22
C ASN A 62 11.86 -9.04 -9.56
N PHE A 63 11.46 -10.11 -10.26
CA PHE A 63 11.65 -11.50 -9.87
C PHE A 63 13.11 -11.91 -10.04
N ALA A 64 13.90 -11.82 -8.95
CA ALA A 64 15.36 -11.80 -9.03
C ALA A 64 16.06 -12.41 -7.81
N ASP A 65 16.97 -13.36 -8.06
CA ASP A 65 17.88 -13.97 -7.07
C ASP A 65 19.14 -13.13 -6.78
N ASP A 66 19.12 -11.82 -7.07
CA ASP A 66 20.25 -10.90 -6.84
C ASP A 66 19.81 -9.47 -6.44
N LEU A 67 20.68 -8.47 -6.63
CA LEU A 67 20.41 -7.07 -6.26
C LEU A 67 19.48 -6.37 -7.25
N LEU A 68 18.35 -5.85 -6.76
CA LEU A 68 17.39 -5.08 -7.55
C LEU A 68 17.96 -3.71 -7.96
N GLN A 69 18.21 -3.55 -9.26
CA GLN A 69 18.76 -2.33 -9.85
C GLN A 69 17.67 -1.58 -10.62
N LEU A 70 16.93 -0.70 -9.93
CA LEU A 70 15.84 0.04 -10.55
C LEU A 70 16.31 0.87 -11.76
N SER A 71 15.47 0.90 -12.79
CA SER A 71 15.73 1.55 -14.07
C SER A 71 16.24 2.98 -13.92
N GLY A 72 17.46 3.26 -14.40
CA GLY A 72 18.12 4.57 -14.31
C GLY A 72 19.13 4.72 -13.15
N LEU A 73 19.30 3.69 -12.32
CA LEU A 73 20.31 3.61 -11.26
C LEU A 73 21.41 2.58 -11.62
N SER A 74 22.48 2.54 -10.83
CA SER A 74 23.51 1.49 -10.87
C SER A 74 23.75 0.91 -9.48
N THR A 75 23.99 -0.40 -9.39
CA THR A 75 24.49 -1.06 -8.18
C THR A 75 25.81 -0.49 -7.64
N THR A 76 26.55 0.25 -8.47
CA THR A 76 27.80 0.95 -8.09
C THR A 76 27.59 2.38 -7.57
N ASP A 77 26.38 2.94 -7.66
CA ASP A 77 26.10 4.28 -7.14
C ASP A 77 26.24 4.31 -5.60
N THR A 78 26.90 5.35 -5.07
CA THR A 78 26.80 5.65 -3.64
C THR A 78 25.41 6.18 -3.30
N TYR A 79 25.03 6.10 -2.02
CA TYR A 79 23.79 6.67 -1.48
C TYR A 79 23.50 8.10 -2.00
N ARG A 80 24.52 8.96 -2.06
CA ARG A 80 24.38 10.35 -2.55
C ARG A 80 24.03 10.40 -4.05
N GLN A 81 24.63 9.54 -4.87
CA GLN A 81 24.31 9.45 -6.30
C GLN A 81 22.90 8.88 -6.50
N THR A 82 22.57 7.79 -5.82
CA THR A 82 21.22 7.17 -5.83
C THR A 82 20.14 8.17 -5.43
N TYR A 83 20.29 8.85 -4.28
CA TYR A 83 19.37 9.89 -3.82
C TYR A 83 19.23 11.03 -4.85
N THR A 84 20.32 11.46 -5.47
CA THR A 84 20.31 12.54 -6.48
C THR A 84 19.60 12.13 -7.78
N LYS A 85 19.81 10.89 -8.25
CA LYS A 85 19.13 10.34 -9.44
C LYS A 85 17.65 10.09 -9.16
N ALA A 86 17.33 9.41 -8.05
CA ALA A 86 15.98 9.14 -7.61
C ALA A 86 15.18 10.43 -7.40
N SER A 87 15.77 11.46 -6.77
CA SER A 87 15.16 12.78 -6.63
C SER A 87 14.69 13.37 -7.97
N ARG A 88 15.40 13.12 -9.07
CA ARG A 88 15.00 13.62 -10.39
C ARG A 88 13.93 12.76 -11.05
N ILE A 89 14.01 11.43 -10.90
CA ILE A 89 13.02 10.48 -11.45
C ILE A 89 11.66 10.65 -10.75
N ILE A 90 11.66 10.77 -9.41
CA ILE A 90 10.47 11.06 -8.60
C ILE A 90 9.84 12.42 -8.98
N ALA A 91 10.66 13.47 -9.10
CA ALA A 91 10.18 14.79 -9.53
C ALA A 91 9.57 14.74 -10.94
N ALA A 92 10.12 13.93 -11.85
CA ALA A 92 9.60 13.76 -13.20
C ALA A 92 8.28 12.97 -13.23
N PHE A 93 8.11 11.91 -12.40
CA PHE A 93 6.81 11.24 -12.24
C PHE A 93 5.72 12.22 -11.76
N ARG A 94 6.06 13.13 -10.83
CA ARG A 94 5.13 14.18 -10.39
C ARG A 94 4.84 15.19 -11.49
N ALA A 95 5.85 15.66 -12.21
CA ALA A 95 5.69 16.66 -13.27
C ALA A 95 4.86 16.15 -14.45
N ASN A 96 5.17 14.93 -14.92
CA ASN A 96 4.62 14.39 -16.16
C ASN A 96 3.26 13.71 -15.97
N LEU A 97 3.05 13.02 -14.84
CA LEU A 97 1.80 12.29 -14.55
C LEU A 97 0.93 12.94 -13.47
N GLY A 98 1.50 13.82 -12.62
CA GLY A 98 0.84 14.26 -11.38
C GLY A 98 0.83 13.18 -10.29
N ALA A 99 1.77 12.24 -10.34
CA ALA A 99 1.86 11.16 -9.36
C ALA A 99 2.29 11.65 -7.96
N ASN A 100 1.84 10.94 -6.93
CA ASN A 100 2.20 11.14 -5.52
C ASN A 100 2.58 9.84 -4.77
N THR A 101 2.53 8.69 -5.44
CA THR A 101 2.93 7.38 -4.89
C THR A 101 3.96 6.73 -5.81
N VAL A 102 4.93 6.03 -5.24
CA VAL A 102 5.80 5.08 -5.95
C VAL A 102 5.75 3.73 -5.23
N ARG A 103 5.66 2.64 -5.98
CA ARG A 103 5.82 1.27 -5.47
C ARG A 103 7.16 0.71 -5.94
N LEU A 104 7.89 0.13 -5.00
CA LEU A 104 9.30 -0.25 -5.13
C LEU A 104 9.51 -1.71 -4.71
N PRO A 105 10.18 -2.54 -5.53
CA PRO A 105 10.49 -3.92 -5.18
C PRO A 105 11.66 -3.98 -4.20
N ILE A 106 11.57 -4.88 -3.22
CA ILE A 106 12.68 -5.28 -2.34
C ILE A 106 12.77 -6.80 -2.29
N ASN A 107 13.97 -7.33 -2.08
CA ASN A 107 14.21 -8.75 -1.85
C ASN A 107 15.32 -8.93 -0.79
N PRO A 108 15.52 -10.13 -0.24
CA PRO A 108 16.50 -10.35 0.83
C PRO A 108 17.93 -10.03 0.39
N TYR A 109 18.29 -10.30 -0.87
CA TYR A 109 19.58 -9.96 -1.47
C TYR A 109 19.88 -8.45 -1.40
N THR A 110 18.91 -7.62 -1.80
CA THR A 110 19.02 -6.15 -1.82
C THR A 110 19.11 -5.56 -0.42
N VAL A 111 18.31 -6.04 0.52
CA VAL A 111 18.13 -5.43 1.85
C VAL A 111 19.13 -5.94 2.89
N ASN A 112 19.43 -7.24 2.90
CA ASN A 112 20.40 -7.82 3.82
C ASN A 112 21.85 -7.61 3.31
N GLY A 113 22.02 -7.39 1.99
CA GLY A 113 23.29 -7.12 1.34
C GLY A 113 23.83 -5.69 1.54
N ALA A 114 25.10 -5.48 1.18
CA ALA A 114 25.78 -4.20 1.35
C ALA A 114 25.14 -3.04 0.54
N TYR A 115 24.50 -3.36 -0.59
CA TYR A 115 23.88 -2.40 -1.49
C TYR A 115 22.65 -1.68 -0.88
N TRP A 116 22.01 -2.25 0.15
CA TRP A 116 20.94 -1.58 0.91
C TRP A 116 21.31 -0.16 1.32
N LYS A 117 22.57 0.06 1.73
CA LYS A 117 23.09 1.38 2.11
C LYS A 117 22.90 2.43 1.00
N SER A 118 22.93 2.03 -0.27
CA SER A 118 22.66 2.88 -1.42
C SER A 118 21.19 2.88 -1.80
N TYR A 119 20.55 1.71 -1.90
CA TYR A 119 19.15 1.56 -2.30
C TYR A 119 18.19 2.43 -1.46
N ARG A 120 18.43 2.57 -0.14
CA ARG A 120 17.64 3.46 0.72
C ARG A 120 17.52 4.90 0.18
N GLY A 121 18.51 5.39 -0.55
CA GLY A 121 18.47 6.71 -1.18
C GLY A 121 17.30 6.89 -2.17
N VAL A 122 16.73 5.80 -2.69
CA VAL A 122 15.48 5.83 -3.49
C VAL A 122 14.27 6.13 -2.61
N ILE A 123 14.13 5.41 -1.49
CA ILE A 123 13.03 5.54 -0.54
C ILE A 123 13.07 6.92 0.12
N ASP A 124 14.24 7.33 0.61
CA ASP A 124 14.48 8.62 1.24
C ASP A 124 14.14 9.77 0.28
N ALA A 125 14.69 9.76 -0.95
CA ALA A 125 14.44 10.80 -1.96
C ALA A 125 12.96 10.90 -2.38
N ALA A 126 12.22 9.79 -2.33
CA ALA A 126 10.78 9.81 -2.58
C ALA A 126 10.02 10.42 -1.39
N SER A 127 10.28 9.94 -0.17
CA SER A 127 9.62 10.43 1.05
C SER A 127 9.88 11.91 1.34
N ASP A 128 11.14 12.36 1.20
CA ASP A 128 11.54 13.76 1.39
C ASP A 128 10.85 14.71 0.40
N GLN A 129 10.54 14.24 -0.82
CA GLN A 129 9.72 14.98 -1.78
C GLN A 129 8.21 14.87 -1.53
N GLY A 130 7.79 14.15 -0.49
CA GLY A 130 6.39 13.96 -0.12
C GLY A 130 5.66 12.89 -0.93
N PHE A 131 6.37 11.99 -1.63
CA PHE A 131 5.74 10.79 -2.18
C PHE A 131 5.39 9.79 -1.08
N LYS A 132 4.32 9.03 -1.29
CA LYS A 132 4.06 7.77 -0.60
C LYS A 132 4.94 6.70 -1.22
N VAL A 133 5.60 5.88 -0.41
CA VAL A 133 6.50 4.82 -0.88
C VAL A 133 5.96 3.48 -0.41
N ILE A 134 5.45 2.66 -1.32
CA ILE A 134 5.09 1.27 -1.02
C ILE A 134 6.33 0.42 -1.27
N VAL A 135 6.83 -0.30 -0.26
CA VAL A 135 7.89 -1.31 -0.42
C VAL A 135 7.27 -2.70 -0.34
N SER A 136 7.46 -3.50 -1.38
CA SER A 136 6.90 -4.85 -1.51
C SER A 136 8.00 -5.90 -1.70
N TYR A 137 7.85 -7.06 -1.06
CA TYR A 137 8.76 -8.20 -1.25
C TYR A 137 8.45 -8.92 -2.56
N TRP A 138 9.47 -9.14 -3.39
CA TRP A 138 9.42 -9.98 -4.58
C TRP A 138 10.35 -11.18 -4.41
N GLU A 139 9.89 -12.33 -4.89
CA GLU A 139 10.59 -13.62 -4.84
C GLU A 139 11.71 -13.75 -5.90
N GLY A 140 12.37 -14.91 -5.93
CA GLY A 140 13.43 -15.23 -6.90
C GLY A 140 12.94 -15.38 -8.34
N THR A 141 13.74 -16.07 -9.17
CA THR A 141 13.48 -16.23 -10.60
C THR A 141 13.46 -17.69 -11.06
N GLY A 142 12.97 -17.93 -12.27
CA GLY A 142 12.86 -19.28 -12.83
C GLY A 142 11.98 -20.20 -11.96
N ALA A 143 12.59 -21.23 -11.36
CA ALA A 143 11.89 -22.17 -10.48
C ALA A 143 11.48 -21.61 -9.10
N ARG A 144 11.91 -20.38 -8.77
CA ARG A 144 11.50 -19.61 -7.57
C ARG A 144 10.43 -18.56 -7.86
N LYS A 145 9.95 -18.49 -9.11
CA LYS A 145 8.79 -17.68 -9.49
C LYS A 145 7.53 -18.54 -9.35
N ASP A 146 7.26 -19.00 -8.12
CA ASP A 146 6.22 -19.97 -7.78
C ASP A 146 5.17 -19.44 -6.77
N GLY A 147 5.27 -18.17 -6.37
CA GLY A 147 4.32 -17.50 -5.49
C GLY A 147 4.51 -17.85 -4.01
N TYR A 148 5.74 -18.15 -3.59
CA TYR A 148 6.13 -18.49 -2.22
C TYR A 148 7.26 -17.60 -1.67
N ILE A 149 7.39 -17.55 -0.34
CA ILE A 149 8.56 -16.92 0.30
C ILE A 149 9.79 -17.83 0.15
N ASP A 150 10.73 -17.47 -0.74
CA ASP A 150 11.95 -18.22 -1.11
C ASP A 150 12.65 -18.91 0.07
N ASP A 151 12.85 -18.13 1.14
CA ASP A 151 13.50 -18.53 2.37
C ASP A 151 13.03 -17.64 3.52
N THR A 152 12.29 -18.25 4.45
CA THR A 152 11.82 -17.55 5.65
C THR A 152 12.98 -17.08 6.54
N ALA A 153 14.15 -17.72 6.51
CA ALA A 153 15.30 -17.35 7.34
C ALA A 153 15.95 -16.03 6.92
N THR A 154 15.82 -15.61 5.66
CA THR A 154 16.31 -14.31 5.15
C THR A 154 15.20 -13.26 4.93
N TYR A 155 13.95 -13.69 4.72
CA TYR A 155 12.75 -12.84 4.65
C TYR A 155 12.49 -12.04 5.94
N TRP A 156 12.51 -12.68 7.12
CA TRP A 156 12.27 -11.96 8.38
C TRP A 156 13.40 -10.98 8.75
N PRO A 157 14.70 -11.29 8.54
CA PRO A 157 15.78 -10.29 8.64
C PRO A 157 15.65 -9.10 7.68
N MET A 158 15.16 -9.31 6.46
CA MET A 158 14.84 -8.23 5.51
C MET A 158 13.78 -7.31 6.11
N TRP A 159 12.62 -7.83 6.51
CA TRP A 159 11.56 -7.02 7.09
C TRP A 159 11.96 -6.36 8.42
N ASN A 160 12.74 -7.04 9.27
CA ASN A 160 13.34 -6.45 10.46
C ASN A 160 14.19 -5.21 10.11
N THR A 161 14.94 -5.26 9.01
CA THR A 161 15.80 -4.17 8.54
C THR A 161 14.96 -3.00 7.97
N VAL A 162 13.96 -3.29 7.14
CA VAL A 162 13.07 -2.28 6.53
C VAL A 162 12.19 -1.59 7.56
N VAL A 163 11.53 -2.37 8.43
CA VAL A 163 10.65 -1.82 9.49
C VAL A 163 11.47 -1.06 10.53
N LYS A 164 12.68 -1.50 10.87
CA LYS A 164 13.58 -0.74 11.77
C LYS A 164 13.95 0.63 11.20
N ALA A 165 14.13 0.75 9.88
CA ALA A 165 14.41 2.01 9.21
C ALA A 165 13.18 2.92 9.14
N TYR A 166 12.05 2.42 8.61
CA TYR A 166 10.97 3.29 8.13
C TYR A 166 9.66 3.30 8.93
N LYS A 167 9.54 2.51 10.01
CA LYS A 167 8.31 2.53 10.85
C LYS A 167 7.94 3.92 11.37
N ASN A 168 8.90 4.84 11.51
CA ASN A 168 8.66 6.21 11.99
C ASN A 168 8.34 7.21 10.86
N ASP A 169 8.59 6.86 9.59
CA ASP A 169 8.26 7.72 8.45
C ASP A 169 6.85 7.39 7.94
N GLU A 170 5.90 8.28 8.20
CA GLU A 170 4.49 8.12 7.85
C GLU A 170 4.21 7.93 6.36
N ARG A 171 5.17 8.23 5.47
CA ARG A 171 5.03 8.07 4.02
C ARG A 171 5.43 6.69 3.50
N VAL A 172 6.11 5.86 4.29
CA VAL A 172 6.49 4.51 3.87
C VAL A 172 5.41 3.51 4.28
N TYR A 173 4.94 2.74 3.30
CA TYR A 173 3.94 1.70 3.42
C TYR A 173 4.60 0.35 3.12
N PHE A 174 4.15 -0.71 3.79
CA PHE A 174 4.78 -2.03 3.73
C PHE A 174 3.79 -3.04 3.15
N GLU A 175 4.23 -3.83 2.18
CA GLU A 175 3.45 -4.89 1.53
C GLU A 175 4.20 -6.22 1.72
N PRO A 176 3.70 -7.17 2.53
CA PRO A 176 4.50 -8.32 2.97
C PRO A 176 5.00 -9.25 1.86
N MET A 177 4.33 -9.28 0.70
CA MET A 177 4.69 -10.08 -0.47
C MET A 177 3.89 -9.65 -1.71
N ASN A 178 4.53 -9.62 -2.88
CA ASN A 178 3.93 -9.52 -4.20
C ASN A 178 3.42 -10.90 -4.68
N GLU A 179 2.20 -10.97 -5.22
CA GLU A 179 1.63 -12.14 -5.93
C GLU A 179 1.83 -13.50 -5.21
N PRO A 180 1.20 -13.72 -4.03
CA PRO A 180 1.36 -14.91 -3.19
C PRO A 180 0.65 -16.15 -3.75
N HIS A 181 0.78 -16.41 -5.06
CA HIS A 181 -0.05 -17.35 -5.82
C HIS A 181 0.25 -18.83 -5.60
N GLY A 182 1.31 -19.16 -4.86
CA GLY A 182 1.59 -20.53 -4.42
C GLY A 182 0.78 -20.90 -3.18
N TYR A 183 0.42 -19.92 -2.34
CA TYR A 183 -0.37 -20.14 -1.12
C TYR A 183 -1.87 -20.23 -1.42
N THR A 184 -2.59 -21.04 -0.65
CA THR A 184 -4.06 -20.86 -0.56
C THR A 184 -4.40 -19.55 0.16
N ASP A 185 -5.57 -18.99 -0.10
CA ASP A 185 -6.11 -17.79 0.56
C ASP A 185 -5.94 -17.79 2.09
N THR A 186 -6.15 -18.95 2.71
CA THR A 186 -6.06 -19.12 4.17
C THR A 186 -4.61 -19.03 4.64
N GLU A 187 -3.68 -19.69 3.95
CA GLU A 187 -2.25 -19.67 4.28
C GLU A 187 -1.65 -18.28 4.06
N TRP A 188 -2.06 -17.60 2.98
CA TRP A 188 -1.67 -16.21 2.73
C TRP A 188 -2.22 -15.27 3.82
N ALA A 189 -3.50 -15.39 4.19
CA ALA A 189 -4.09 -14.60 5.26
C ALA A 189 -3.40 -14.84 6.62
N ASP A 190 -2.99 -16.08 6.90
CA ASP A 190 -2.18 -16.44 8.07
C ASP A 190 -0.78 -15.79 8.05
N ILE A 191 -0.10 -15.77 6.90
CA ILE A 191 1.19 -15.10 6.71
C ILE A 191 1.06 -13.59 6.89
N ALA A 192 0.05 -12.96 6.29
CA ALA A 192 -0.23 -11.54 6.46
C ALA A 192 -0.57 -11.18 7.92
N ALA A 193 -1.36 -12.02 8.61
CA ALA A 193 -1.67 -11.85 10.03
C ALA A 193 -0.42 -12.03 10.92
N LYS A 194 0.48 -12.95 10.57
CA LYS A 194 1.79 -13.15 11.22
C LYS A 194 2.73 -11.97 11.01
N TRP A 195 2.74 -11.34 9.83
CA TRP A 195 3.49 -10.11 9.59
C TRP A 195 2.96 -8.97 10.48
N LEU A 196 1.64 -8.79 10.52
CA LEU A 196 0.98 -7.76 11.33
C LEU A 196 1.20 -7.94 12.84
N SER A 197 1.29 -9.17 13.35
CA SER A 197 1.59 -9.42 14.77
C SER A 197 3.08 -9.25 15.09
N THR A 198 3.97 -9.70 14.20
CA THR A 198 5.43 -9.51 14.32
C THR A 198 5.80 -8.02 14.34
N TYR A 199 5.16 -7.22 13.50
CA TYR A 199 5.43 -5.79 13.35
C TYR A 199 4.32 -4.89 13.90
N ALA A 200 3.65 -5.30 14.98
CA ALA A 200 2.51 -4.60 15.60
C ALA A 200 2.74 -3.13 16.07
N LYS A 201 3.95 -2.58 15.91
CA LYS A 201 4.27 -1.15 16.09
C LYS A 201 4.18 -0.33 14.79
N VAL A 202 3.95 -0.97 13.65
CA VAL A 202 3.58 -0.34 12.38
C VAL A 202 2.06 -0.10 12.40
N PRO A 203 1.56 1.12 12.15
CA PRO A 203 0.13 1.37 12.02
C PRO A 203 -0.49 0.51 10.90
N ARG A 204 -1.63 -0.13 11.15
CA ARG A 204 -2.29 -1.01 10.15
C ARG A 204 -2.61 -0.27 8.85
N ASN A 205 -2.99 1.01 8.94
CA ASN A 205 -3.19 1.92 7.81
C ASN A 205 -1.87 2.42 7.17
N ARG A 206 -0.76 1.71 7.39
CA ARG A 206 0.49 1.78 6.62
C ARG A 206 0.93 0.40 6.09
N VAL A 207 0.05 -0.59 6.15
CA VAL A 207 0.28 -1.93 5.58
C VAL A 207 -0.70 -2.16 4.44
N PHE A 208 -0.19 -2.69 3.34
CA PHE A 208 -0.93 -3.25 2.22
C PHE A 208 -0.94 -4.76 2.40
N VAL A 209 -2.11 -5.40 2.33
CA VAL A 209 -2.21 -6.85 2.27
C VAL A 209 -2.71 -7.23 0.90
N SER A 210 -1.85 -7.90 0.16
CA SER A 210 -2.06 -8.31 -1.22
C SER A 210 -3.26 -9.25 -1.35
N GLY A 211 -3.90 -9.23 -2.52
CA GLY A 211 -4.90 -10.22 -2.88
C GLY A 211 -4.36 -11.65 -2.80
N ALA A 212 -5.24 -12.63 -2.75
CA ALA A 212 -4.86 -14.02 -3.00
C ALA A 212 -4.60 -14.24 -4.50
N GLY A 213 -4.01 -15.38 -4.86
CA GLY A 213 -3.57 -15.65 -6.23
C GLY A 213 -2.49 -14.67 -6.69
N TYR A 214 -2.53 -14.25 -7.96
CA TYR A 214 -1.61 -13.26 -8.54
C TYR A 214 -2.01 -11.83 -8.13
N ASN A 215 -2.16 -11.59 -6.82
CA ASN A 215 -2.86 -10.43 -6.25
C ASN A 215 -4.24 -10.20 -6.90
N ASP A 216 -4.86 -11.24 -7.49
CA ASP A 216 -5.86 -11.06 -8.55
C ASP A 216 -7.29 -10.95 -8.01
N HIS A 217 -7.49 -11.22 -6.74
CA HIS A 217 -8.75 -10.98 -6.02
C HIS A 217 -8.51 -10.71 -4.53
N VAL A 218 -9.35 -9.86 -3.93
CA VAL A 218 -9.14 -9.35 -2.56
C VAL A 218 -10.26 -9.73 -1.58
N THR A 219 -11.30 -10.43 -2.03
CA THR A 219 -12.51 -10.70 -1.25
C THR A 219 -12.26 -11.51 0.02
N THR A 220 -11.36 -12.49 -0.01
CA THR A 220 -11.00 -13.36 1.13
C THR A 220 -10.15 -12.62 2.17
N VAL A 221 -9.04 -12.01 1.77
CA VAL A 221 -8.20 -11.16 2.65
C VAL A 221 -8.93 -9.90 3.16
N CYS A 222 -9.97 -9.46 2.46
CA CYS A 222 -10.87 -8.41 2.93
C CYS A 222 -11.77 -8.89 4.08
N ALA A 223 -12.35 -10.08 3.96
CA ALA A 223 -13.27 -10.67 4.92
C ALA A 223 -12.61 -11.07 6.24
N ASP A 224 -11.31 -11.40 6.24
CA ASP A 224 -10.59 -11.79 7.45
C ASP A 224 -10.52 -10.63 8.49
N PRO A 225 -11.15 -10.78 9.68
CA PRO A 225 -11.15 -9.75 10.70
C PRO A 225 -9.75 -9.46 11.28
N ARG A 226 -8.82 -10.42 11.20
CA ARG A 226 -7.42 -10.27 11.63
C ARG A 226 -6.68 -9.24 10.78
N LEU A 227 -7.10 -9.04 9.54
CA LEU A 227 -6.49 -8.11 8.58
C LEU A 227 -7.18 -6.73 8.56
N LYS A 228 -8.30 -6.55 9.27
CA LYS A 228 -9.08 -5.30 9.28
C LYS A 228 -8.21 -4.07 9.64
N GLY A 229 -8.33 -3.02 8.82
CA GLY A 229 -7.60 -1.75 8.99
C GLY A 229 -6.32 -1.61 8.16
N THR A 230 -5.92 -2.64 7.40
CA THR A 230 -4.96 -2.51 6.30
C THR A 230 -5.62 -2.01 5.02
N TYR A 231 -4.82 -1.47 4.10
CA TYR A 231 -5.19 -1.46 2.68
C TYR A 231 -5.14 -2.88 2.11
N LEU A 232 -5.75 -3.05 0.94
CA LEU A 232 -5.65 -4.26 0.14
C LEU A 232 -4.99 -3.91 -1.20
N SER A 233 -4.02 -4.71 -1.62
CA SER A 233 -3.37 -4.61 -2.92
C SER A 233 -4.07 -5.55 -3.92
N LEU A 234 -4.25 -5.09 -5.16
CA LEU A 234 -4.97 -5.80 -6.23
C LEU A 234 -4.25 -5.57 -7.56
N HIS A 235 -3.93 -6.66 -8.24
CA HIS A 235 -3.44 -6.62 -9.61
C HIS A 235 -4.60 -6.85 -10.59
N HIS A 236 -4.55 -6.20 -11.75
CA HIS A 236 -5.50 -6.46 -12.83
C HIS A 236 -4.90 -6.07 -14.18
N TYR A 237 -4.78 -7.01 -15.14
CA TYR A 237 -4.02 -6.78 -16.38
C TYR A 237 -4.78 -7.11 -17.65
N GLY A 238 -4.61 -6.26 -18.69
CA GLY A 238 -5.27 -6.45 -19.98
C GLY A 238 -4.84 -7.70 -20.75
N PHE A 239 -3.67 -8.27 -20.45
CA PHE A 239 -3.19 -9.50 -21.09
C PHE A 239 -3.83 -10.79 -20.53
N TRP A 240 -4.65 -10.70 -19.47
CA TRP A 240 -5.35 -11.87 -18.88
C TRP A 240 -6.49 -12.43 -19.76
N LYS A 241 -6.78 -11.79 -20.89
CA LYS A 241 -7.77 -12.23 -21.89
C LYS A 241 -7.25 -11.82 -23.26
N ASP A 242 -7.38 -12.67 -24.28
CA ASP A 242 -7.06 -12.29 -25.66
C ASP A 242 -7.96 -11.14 -26.13
N TYR A 243 -9.24 -11.21 -25.75
CA TYR A 243 -10.23 -10.16 -25.95
C TYR A 243 -11.30 -10.16 -24.86
N ALA A 244 -11.70 -8.97 -24.43
CA ALA A 244 -12.98 -8.72 -23.78
C ALA A 244 -13.48 -7.30 -24.09
N THR A 245 -14.80 -7.11 -24.01
CA THR A 245 -15.45 -5.80 -24.12
C THR A 245 -15.19 -4.93 -22.88
N TYR A 246 -15.47 -3.63 -22.99
CA TYR A 246 -15.46 -2.72 -21.83
C TYR A 246 -16.28 -3.28 -20.66
N ASP A 247 -17.53 -3.69 -20.88
CA ASP A 247 -18.42 -4.18 -19.82
C ASP A 247 -17.95 -5.50 -19.20
N GLN A 248 -17.35 -6.38 -20.00
CA GLN A 248 -16.74 -7.62 -19.51
C GLN A 248 -15.53 -7.34 -18.59
N TRP A 249 -14.71 -6.34 -18.92
CA TRP A 249 -13.61 -5.90 -18.06
C TRP A 249 -14.10 -5.22 -16.77
N VAL A 250 -15.17 -4.40 -16.84
CA VAL A 250 -15.81 -3.81 -15.64
C VAL A 250 -16.38 -4.90 -14.74
N ALA A 251 -17.05 -5.92 -15.30
CA ALA A 251 -17.63 -7.02 -14.53
C ALA A 251 -16.55 -7.89 -13.85
N ASP A 252 -15.52 -8.28 -14.59
CA ASP A 252 -14.38 -9.06 -14.08
C ASP A 252 -13.69 -8.34 -12.91
N LEU A 253 -13.40 -7.04 -13.06
CA LEU A 253 -12.80 -6.22 -12.02
C LEU A 253 -13.71 -6.08 -10.78
N LYS A 254 -15.02 -5.83 -10.96
CA LYS A 254 -15.97 -5.68 -9.84
C LYS A 254 -16.15 -6.98 -9.04
N VAL A 255 -16.12 -8.14 -9.69
CA VAL A 255 -16.13 -9.45 -8.99
C VAL A 255 -14.88 -9.65 -8.12
N ARG A 256 -13.70 -9.27 -8.63
CA ARG A 256 -12.41 -9.41 -7.93
C ARG A 256 -12.28 -8.50 -6.70
N ILE A 257 -12.93 -7.33 -6.73
CA ILE A 257 -12.98 -6.37 -5.62
C ILE A 257 -14.07 -6.74 -4.60
N GLY A 258 -15.26 -7.16 -5.05
CA GLY A 258 -16.45 -7.26 -4.20
C GLY A 258 -16.78 -5.93 -3.51
N ASP A 259 -17.25 -5.99 -2.26
CA ASP A 259 -17.60 -4.80 -1.46
C ASP A 259 -16.37 -4.03 -0.91
N CYS A 260 -15.15 -4.41 -1.29
CA CYS A 260 -13.91 -4.03 -0.59
C CYS A 260 -13.18 -2.80 -1.15
N ALA A 261 -13.76 -2.11 -2.15
CA ALA A 261 -13.18 -0.93 -2.80
C ALA A 261 -12.73 0.19 -1.83
N ASN A 262 -13.35 0.28 -0.65
CA ASN A 262 -12.99 1.22 0.42
C ASN A 262 -11.67 0.89 1.16
N ARG A 263 -11.04 -0.25 0.86
CA ARG A 263 -9.70 -0.66 1.32
C ARG A 263 -8.74 -0.95 0.17
N THR A 264 -9.27 -1.32 -0.99
CA THR A 264 -8.48 -1.73 -2.15
C THR A 264 -7.85 -0.56 -2.90
N VAL A 265 -6.55 -0.70 -3.18
CA VAL A 265 -5.79 0.06 -4.17
C VAL A 265 -5.45 -0.93 -5.29
N ALA A 266 -5.68 -0.56 -6.54
CA ALA A 266 -5.17 -1.34 -7.66
C ALA A 266 -3.69 -0.98 -7.88
N ASP A 267 -2.79 -1.64 -7.16
CA ASP A 267 -1.38 -1.27 -7.04
C ASP A 267 -0.47 -1.86 -8.14
N GLU A 268 -1.01 -2.76 -8.95
CA GLU A 268 -0.58 -2.94 -10.33
C GLU A 268 -1.76 -3.04 -11.29
N PHE A 269 -1.65 -2.31 -12.41
CA PHE A 269 -2.51 -2.47 -13.57
C PHE A 269 -1.76 -1.90 -14.78
N GLY A 270 -1.88 -2.53 -15.96
CA GLY A 270 -0.98 -2.26 -17.08
C GLY A 270 -1.50 -2.69 -18.46
N ALA A 271 -1.05 -1.97 -19.49
CA ALA A 271 -1.28 -2.23 -20.91
C ALA A 271 -0.16 -1.57 -21.75
N PRO A 272 0.06 -1.96 -23.03
CA PRO A 272 1.19 -1.44 -23.82
C PRO A 272 1.14 0.09 -24.08
N MET A 273 2.11 0.82 -23.55
CA MET A 273 2.25 2.28 -23.66
C MET A 273 3.26 2.73 -24.74
N THR A 274 3.96 1.84 -25.43
CA THR A 274 4.89 2.20 -26.53
C THR A 274 4.40 1.83 -27.93
N THR A 275 3.23 1.20 -28.04
CA THR A 275 2.70 0.60 -29.28
C THR A 275 1.83 1.54 -30.14
N GLY A 276 1.65 2.79 -29.73
CA GLY A 276 0.82 3.78 -30.43
C GLY A 276 -0.70 3.67 -30.18
N LEU A 277 -1.15 2.80 -29.26
CA LEU A 277 -2.56 2.70 -28.86
C LEU A 277 -3.10 4.03 -28.31
N ASN A 278 -4.29 4.44 -28.75
CA ASN A 278 -4.95 5.67 -28.29
C ASN A 278 -6.11 5.35 -27.33
N TYR A 279 -5.85 5.49 -26.03
CA TYR A 279 -6.80 5.22 -24.95
C TYR A 279 -7.87 6.30 -24.76
N ASN A 280 -7.76 7.45 -25.46
CA ASN A 280 -8.73 8.54 -25.41
C ASN A 280 -9.86 8.41 -26.46
N VAL A 281 -9.86 7.35 -27.27
CA VAL A 281 -10.85 7.08 -28.32
C VAL A 281 -11.46 5.70 -28.11
N LYS A 282 -12.78 5.54 -28.29
CA LYS A 282 -13.43 4.22 -28.26
C LYS A 282 -12.95 3.38 -29.46
N THR A 283 -12.33 2.24 -29.17
CA THR A 283 -11.90 1.25 -30.18
C THR A 283 -12.40 -0.13 -29.72
N PRO A 284 -13.70 -0.45 -29.92
CA PRO A 284 -14.33 -1.62 -29.31
C PRO A 284 -13.65 -2.95 -29.64
N ASP A 285 -13.07 -3.07 -30.83
CA ASP A 285 -12.38 -4.27 -31.29
C ASP A 285 -10.97 -4.44 -30.69
N ASN A 286 -10.49 -3.49 -29.89
CA ASN A 286 -9.18 -3.54 -29.25
C ASN A 286 -9.28 -3.82 -27.74
N ASN A 287 -8.85 -5.02 -27.35
CA ASN A 287 -8.86 -5.49 -25.97
C ASN A 287 -8.18 -4.53 -24.97
N PHE A 288 -6.98 -4.04 -25.29
CA PHE A 288 -6.24 -3.14 -24.39
C PHE A 288 -6.91 -1.77 -24.24
N VAL A 289 -7.55 -1.25 -25.31
CA VAL A 289 -8.31 0.02 -25.23
C VAL A 289 -9.55 -0.16 -24.36
N ASN A 290 -10.31 -1.25 -24.57
CA ASN A 290 -11.45 -1.62 -23.71
C ASN A 290 -11.03 -1.73 -22.24
N TYR A 291 -9.97 -2.50 -21.97
CA TYR A 291 -9.41 -2.71 -20.64
C TYR A 291 -9.01 -1.40 -19.95
N VAL A 292 -8.14 -0.58 -20.57
CA VAL A 292 -7.65 0.65 -19.93
C VAL A 292 -8.81 1.60 -19.65
N GLN A 293 -9.79 1.72 -20.55
CA GLN A 293 -10.99 2.52 -20.33
C GLN A 293 -11.79 1.96 -19.13
N ALA A 294 -12.17 0.69 -19.17
CA ALA A 294 -12.95 0.00 -18.15
C ALA A 294 -12.34 0.11 -16.74
N VAL A 295 -11.05 -0.20 -16.56
CA VAL A 295 -10.43 -0.18 -15.23
C VAL A 295 -10.30 1.26 -14.70
N THR A 296 -9.92 2.22 -15.54
CA THR A 296 -9.76 3.61 -15.09
C THR A 296 -11.09 4.33 -14.85
N ASP A 297 -12.17 3.98 -15.54
CA ASP A 297 -13.54 4.40 -15.21
C ASP A 297 -14.03 3.72 -13.92
N THR A 298 -13.77 2.42 -13.73
CA THR A 298 -14.16 1.67 -12.51
C THR A 298 -13.45 2.19 -11.25
N PHE A 299 -12.15 2.46 -11.30
CA PHE A 299 -11.43 3.06 -10.16
C PHE A 299 -11.99 4.45 -9.81
N ARG A 300 -12.39 5.23 -10.83
CA ARG A 300 -13.00 6.55 -10.68
C ARG A 300 -14.40 6.49 -10.07
N GLU A 301 -15.21 5.52 -10.48
CA GLU A 301 -16.55 5.23 -9.95
C GLU A 301 -16.47 4.80 -8.47
N LEU A 302 -15.66 3.78 -8.18
CA LEU A 302 -15.53 3.15 -6.87
C LEU A 302 -14.66 3.94 -5.89
N LYS A 303 -14.08 5.06 -6.32
CA LYS A 303 -13.16 5.92 -5.54
C LYS A 303 -11.95 5.16 -5.00
N MET A 304 -11.34 4.34 -5.86
CA MET A 304 -10.13 3.59 -5.53
C MET A 304 -8.87 4.42 -5.80
N GLY A 305 -7.81 4.11 -5.07
CA GLY A 305 -6.45 4.48 -5.46
C GLY A 305 -5.92 3.52 -6.52
N SER A 306 -4.91 3.95 -7.28
CA SER A 306 -4.19 3.03 -8.17
C SER A 306 -2.74 3.42 -8.41
N VAL A 307 -1.92 2.41 -8.69
CA VAL A 307 -0.49 2.51 -8.97
C VAL A 307 -0.22 1.74 -10.27
N TYR A 308 0.20 2.44 -11.31
CA TYR A 308 0.30 1.87 -12.66
C TYR A 308 1.57 1.00 -12.82
N TRP A 309 1.47 -0.12 -13.55
CA TRP A 309 2.61 -0.97 -13.89
C TRP A 309 3.04 -0.84 -15.37
N PRO A 310 4.31 -0.52 -15.65
CA PRO A 310 5.25 0.23 -14.81
C PRO A 310 5.21 1.73 -15.14
N GLY A 311 5.51 2.56 -14.15
CA GLY A 311 5.88 3.96 -14.38
C GLY A 311 7.14 4.04 -15.22
N LEU A 312 8.17 3.32 -14.77
CA LEU A 312 9.41 3.14 -15.49
C LEU A 312 9.97 1.74 -15.28
N ARG A 313 10.14 1.04 -16.39
CA ARG A 313 11.04 -0.10 -16.59
C ARG A 313 11.72 0.08 -17.95
N THR A 314 13.06 0.11 -18.00
CA THR A 314 13.78 0.31 -19.27
C THR A 314 13.43 -0.82 -20.24
N ASP A 315 13.23 -0.48 -21.51
CA ASP A 315 12.89 -1.39 -22.61
C ASP A 315 11.58 -2.21 -22.45
N ASP A 316 10.75 -1.89 -21.46
CA ASP A 316 9.40 -2.46 -21.30
C ASP A 316 8.37 -1.69 -22.14
N THR A 317 7.54 -2.42 -22.90
CA THR A 317 6.48 -1.83 -23.73
C THR A 317 5.31 -1.25 -22.95
N TYR A 318 5.12 -1.63 -21.69
CA TYR A 318 4.06 -1.11 -20.81
C TYR A 318 4.48 0.21 -20.14
N SER A 319 5.76 0.57 -20.13
CA SER A 319 6.28 1.77 -19.45
C SER A 319 5.58 3.05 -19.91
N VAL A 320 4.82 3.69 -19.01
CA VAL A 320 4.14 4.98 -19.29
C VAL A 320 5.11 6.19 -19.25
N GLN A 321 6.35 5.99 -18.79
CA GLN A 321 7.47 6.92 -18.89
C GLN A 321 8.74 6.22 -19.38
N THR A 322 9.56 6.93 -20.14
CA THR A 322 10.91 6.48 -20.55
C THR A 322 12.01 7.42 -20.05
N LEU A 323 13.22 6.89 -19.88
CA LEU A 323 14.39 7.64 -19.41
C LEU A 323 14.90 8.61 -20.48
N THR A 324 15.28 9.80 -20.05
CA THR A 324 15.85 10.87 -20.89
C THR A 324 16.97 11.60 -20.16
N GLY A 325 17.82 12.29 -20.93
CA GLY A 325 19.01 12.99 -20.39
C GLY A 325 20.16 12.05 -20.04
N THR A 326 21.18 12.58 -19.36
CA THR A 326 22.41 11.84 -19.01
C THR A 326 22.22 10.93 -17.80
N THR A 327 22.95 9.81 -17.73
CA THR A 327 22.97 8.87 -16.58
C THR A 327 23.25 9.51 -15.21
N ALA A 328 24.01 10.61 -15.16
CA ALA A 328 24.28 11.36 -13.94
C ALA A 328 23.15 12.35 -13.54
N ARG A 329 22.23 12.65 -14.45
CA ARG A 329 21.12 13.63 -14.28
C ARG A 329 19.84 13.16 -15.01
N PRO A 330 19.34 11.93 -14.74
CA PRO A 330 18.20 11.37 -15.46
C PRO A 330 16.95 12.26 -15.36
N TRP A 331 16.06 12.13 -16.33
CA TRP A 331 14.72 12.70 -16.35
C TRP A 331 13.77 11.72 -17.07
N LEU A 332 12.48 12.03 -17.14
CA LEU A 332 11.48 11.19 -17.80
C LEU A 332 10.72 11.94 -18.89
N ALA A 333 10.28 11.20 -19.91
CA ALA A 333 9.29 11.64 -20.89
C ALA A 333 8.11 10.66 -20.95
N THR A 334 6.90 11.17 -21.14
CA THR A 334 5.69 10.35 -21.32
C THR A 334 5.72 9.62 -22.66
N THR A 335 5.55 8.30 -22.64
CA THR A 335 5.52 7.44 -23.85
C THR A 335 4.15 7.49 -24.55
N ASN A 336 3.06 7.51 -23.78
CA ASN A 336 1.70 7.62 -24.30
C ASN A 336 0.89 8.66 -23.52
N GLN A 337 0.60 9.79 -24.16
CA GLN A 337 -0.20 10.85 -23.55
C GLN A 337 -1.63 10.39 -23.24
N SER A 338 -2.25 9.57 -24.11
CA SER A 338 -3.60 9.06 -23.84
C SER A 338 -3.64 8.09 -22.65
N GLY A 339 -2.57 7.33 -22.44
CA GLY A 339 -2.39 6.53 -21.22
C GLY A 339 -2.31 7.41 -19.98
N ALA A 340 -1.45 8.44 -20.01
CA ALA A 340 -1.32 9.42 -18.93
C ALA A 340 -2.63 10.18 -18.63
N ASP A 341 -3.43 10.50 -19.66
CA ASP A 341 -4.75 11.13 -19.50
C ASP A 341 -5.75 10.20 -18.79
N ARG A 342 -5.73 8.89 -19.10
CA ARG A 342 -6.57 7.88 -18.40
C ARG A 342 -6.11 7.64 -16.96
N LEU A 343 -4.81 7.69 -16.67
CA LEU A 343 -4.31 7.72 -15.28
C LEU A 343 -4.79 8.98 -14.55
N ALA A 344 -4.71 10.14 -15.21
CA ALA A 344 -5.19 11.39 -14.64
C ALA A 344 -6.70 11.37 -14.34
N TRP A 345 -7.49 10.71 -15.19
CA TRP A 345 -8.93 10.49 -14.99
C TRP A 345 -9.24 9.57 -13.81
N ALA A 346 -8.61 8.40 -13.71
CA ALA A 346 -8.73 7.50 -12.56
C ALA A 346 -8.43 8.23 -11.24
N TRP A 347 -7.34 9.00 -11.22
CA TRP A 347 -6.91 9.80 -10.07
C TRP A 347 -7.71 11.10 -9.86
N GLY A 348 -8.82 11.27 -10.58
CA GLY A 348 -9.87 12.26 -10.32
C GLY A 348 -9.70 13.63 -10.97
N ARG A 349 -8.77 13.78 -11.91
CA ARG A 349 -8.60 14.95 -12.79
C ARG A 349 -9.19 14.61 -14.17
N GLY A 350 -8.78 15.33 -15.23
CA GLY A 350 -9.08 14.94 -16.61
C GLY A 350 -10.56 14.99 -16.99
N LYS A 351 -10.94 14.18 -17.99
CA LYS A 351 -12.29 14.03 -18.54
C LYS A 351 -12.50 12.55 -18.93
N PRO A 352 -13.75 12.04 -18.98
CA PRO A 352 -14.00 10.70 -19.50
C PRO A 352 -13.72 10.66 -21.01
N VAL A 353 -13.58 9.45 -21.57
CA VAL A 353 -13.54 9.26 -23.03
C VAL A 353 -14.86 9.75 -23.62
N LYS A 354 -14.78 10.54 -24.69
CA LYS A 354 -15.94 10.99 -25.46
C LYS A 354 -16.21 10.02 -26.60
N GLY A 355 -17.45 9.59 -26.73
CA GLY A 355 -17.98 8.75 -27.80
C GLY A 355 -19.38 8.30 -27.46
#